data_AF-A0A7X6VVZ3-F1
#
_entry.id   AF-A0A7X6VVZ3-F1
#
_cell.length_a   1.000
_cell.length_b   1.000
_cell.length_c   1.000
_cell.angle_alpha   90.00
_cell.angle_beta   90.00
_cell.angle_gamma   90.00
#
_symmetry.space_group_name_H-M   'P 1'
#
loop_
_entity.id
_entity.type
_entity.pdbx_description
1 polymer ?
#
loop_
_entity_poly.entity_id
_entity_poly.type
_entity_poly.pdbx_seq_one_letter_code
_entity_poly.pdbx_strand_id
1 'polypeptide(L)' 'MSFLIVILLSIALISIAFLGLATKMLLKRGGKFPNTHIGGNKFLVDKGIYCAQTTDRLEREKAKKQIDFKSMKIAKVSE' A
#
# COMPACT_ATOMS: atom_id res chain seq x y z
N MET A 1 -43.16 9.48 -25.11
CA MET A 1 -42.39 10.73 -24.90
C MET A 1 -41.59 10.70 -23.59
N SER A 2 -42.07 10.04 -22.52
CA SER A 2 -41.39 10.01 -21.21
C SER A 2 -40.17 9.08 -21.13
N PHE A 3 -40.15 7.97 -21.87
CA PHE A 3 -39.07 6.98 -21.80
C PHE A 3 -37.70 7.50 -22.28
N LEU A 4 -37.69 8.22 -23.42
CA LEU A 4 -36.49 8.87 -23.94
C LEU A 4 -35.92 9.90 -22.95
N ILE A 5 -36.79 10.68 -22.31
CA ILE A 5 -36.39 11.68 -21.30
C ILE A 5 -35.74 10.99 -20.09
N VAL A 6 -36.32 9.88 -19.61
CA VAL A 6 -35.76 9.10 -18.50
C VAL A 6 -34.38 8.53 -18.84
N ILE A 7 -34.20 8.01 -20.06
CA ILE A 7 -32.89 7.51 -20.51
C ILE A 7 -31.86 8.65 -20.56
N LEU A 8 -32.21 9.78 -21.15
CA LEU A 8 -31.31 10.93 -21.28
C LEU A 8 -30.90 11.48 -19.91
N LEU A 9 -31.85 11.55 -18.98
CA LEU A 9 -31.61 11.99 -17.61
C LEU A 9 -30.72 11.01 -16.85
N SER A 10 -30.93 9.70 -17.03
CA SER A 10 -30.09 8.66 -16.43
C SER A 10 -28.64 8.74 -16.93
N ILE A 11 -28.44 8.87 -18.25
CA ILE A 11 -27.11 9.03 -18.84
C ILE A 11 -26.43 10.29 -18.29
N ALA A 12 -27.14 11.42 -18.24
CA ALA A 12 -26.59 12.67 -17.72
C ALA A 12 -26.11 12.54 -16.27
N LEU A 13 -26.90 11.90 -15.40
CA LEU A 13 -26.53 11.67 -14.00
C LEU A 13 -25.30 10.75 -13.86
N ILE A 14 -25.27 9.66 -14.63
CA ILE A 14 -24.14 8.72 -14.65
C ILE A 14 -22.87 9.45 -15.13
N SER A 15 -22.96 10.24 -16.20
CA SER A 15 -21.84 11.03 -16.71
C SER A 15 -21.28 11.99 -15.66
N ILE A 16 -22.14 12.70 -14.93
CA ILE A 16 -21.71 13.59 -13.85
C ILE A 16 -20.97 12.82 -12.74
N ALA A 17 -21.46 11.64 -12.36
CA ALA A 17 -20.80 10.80 -11.35
C ALA A 17 -19.41 10.35 -11.81
N PHE A 18 -19.28 9.89 -13.06
CA PHE A 18 -17.99 9.48 -13.63
C PHE A 18 -17.01 10.65 -13.77
N LEU A 19 -17.47 11.85 -14.14
CA LEU A 19 -16.65 13.06 -14.18
C LEU A 19 -16.12 13.40 -12.77
N GLY A 20 -16.97 13.30 -11.75
CA GLY A 20 -16.57 13.46 -10.34
C GLY A 20 -15.49 12.45 -9.94
N LEU A 21 -15.70 11.16 -10.24
CA LEU A 21 -14.74 10.10 -9.92
C LEU A 21 -13.39 10.29 -10.64
N ALA A 22 -13.42 10.75 -11.89
CA ALA A 22 -12.26 10.98 -12.74
C ALA A 22 -11.58 12.34 -12.49
N THR A 23 -12.15 13.21 -11.66
CA THR A 23 -11.68 14.61 -11.47
C THR A 23 -10.19 14.65 -11.09
N LYS A 24 -9.72 13.75 -10.21
CA LYS A 24 -8.30 13.67 -9.84
C LYS A 24 -7.40 13.23 -10.98
N MET A 25 -7.88 12.39 -11.90
CA MET A 25 -7.12 11.95 -13.07
C MET A 25 -7.10 13.02 -14.16
N LEU A 26 -8.23 13.69 -14.41
CA LEU A 26 -8.36 14.67 -15.48
C LEU A 26 -7.73 16.02 -15.12
N LEU A 27 -7.83 16.48 -13.87
CA LEU A 27 -7.36 17.81 -13.47
C LEU A 27 -5.89 17.86 -13.01
N LYS A 28 -5.32 16.75 -12.52
CA LYS A 28 -3.91 16.71 -12.09
C LYS A 28 -3.06 16.20 -13.25
N ARG A 29 -2.03 16.97 -13.66
CA ARG A 29 -0.98 16.45 -14.55
C ARG A 29 -0.31 15.23 -13.90
N GLY A 30 -0.37 14.09 -14.58
CA GLY A 30 0.12 12.82 -14.04
C GLY A 30 -0.81 12.18 -13.00
N GLY A 31 -2.11 12.46 -13.03
CA GLY A 31 -3.11 11.84 -12.16
C GLY A 31 -3.06 10.32 -12.27
N LYS A 32 -2.83 9.66 -11.13
CA LYS A 32 -2.84 8.20 -10.99
C LYS A 32 -3.80 7.83 -9.88
N PHE A 33 -4.34 6.62 -9.94
CA PHE A 33 -5.02 6.07 -8.77
C PHE A 33 -4.05 5.99 -7.59
N PRO A 34 -4.52 6.26 -6.36
CA PRO A 34 -3.68 6.13 -5.18
C PRO A 34 -3.17 4.70 -5.09
N ASN A 35 -1.90 4.54 -4.71
CA ASN A 35 -1.34 3.22 -4.47
C ASN A 35 -1.97 2.64 -3.20
N THR A 36 -2.78 1.59 -3.35
CA THR A 36 -3.44 0.89 -2.24
C THR A 36 -2.56 -0.19 -1.61
N HIS A 37 -1.39 -0.47 -2.18
CA HIS A 37 -0.44 -1.39 -1.58
C HIS A 37 0.32 -0.72 -0.43
N ILE A 38 0.29 -1.38 0.73
CA ILE A 38 0.98 -0.94 1.96
C ILE A 38 2.46 -0.67 1.69
N GLY A 39 3.14 -1.55 0.96
CA GLY A 39 4.58 -1.42 0.66
C GLY A 39 4.95 -0.25 -0.25
N GLY A 40 3.99 0.28 -1.03
CA GLY A 40 4.21 1.45 -1.89
C GLY A 40 3.89 2.78 -1.21
N ASN A 41 3.36 2.75 0.02
CA ASN A 41 2.93 3.94 0.73
C ASN A 41 4.06 4.49 1.61
N LYS A 42 4.72 5.56 1.14
CA LYS A 42 5.80 6.24 1.87
C LYS A 42 5.39 6.63 3.30
N PHE A 43 4.17 7.11 3.50
CA PHE A 43 3.70 7.52 4.83
C PHE A 43 3.63 6.35 5.83
N LEU A 44 3.26 5.15 5.37
CA LEU A 44 3.23 3.95 6.22
C LEU A 44 4.65 3.43 6.48
N VAL A 45 5.50 3.46 5.46
CA VAL A 45 6.92 3.11 5.56
C VAL A 45 7.66 4.00 6.55
N ASP A 46 7.42 5.31 6.52
CA ASP A 46 8.02 6.29 7.45
C ASP A 46 7.55 6.06 8.90
N LYS A 47 6.37 5.45 9.08
CA LYS A 47 5.87 4.99 10.38
C LYS A 47 6.35 3.59 10.77
N GLY A 48 7.20 2.95 9.97
CA GLY A 48 7.68 1.59 10.21
C GLY A 48 6.63 0.49 9.97
N ILE A 49 5.53 0.81 9.28
CA ILE A 49 4.48 -0.15 8.95
C ILE A 49 4.78 -0.74 7.57
N TYR A 50 5.06 -2.05 7.53
CA TYR A 50 5.36 -2.79 6.30
C TYR A 50 4.35 -3.91 6.07
N CYS A 51 4.35 -4.50 4.86
CA CYS A 51 3.60 -5.72 4.62
C CYS A 51 4.17 -6.87 5.48
N ALA A 52 3.33 -7.84 5.82
CA ALA A 52 3.70 -8.97 6.68
C ALA A 52 5.02 -9.62 6.27
N GLN A 53 5.23 -9.89 4.97
CA GLN A 53 6.46 -10.48 4.45
C GLN A 53 7.71 -9.62 4.69
N THR A 54 7.59 -8.30 4.57
CA THR A 54 8.72 -7.37 4.79
C THR A 54 9.03 -7.28 6.27
N THR A 55 8.00 -7.19 7.12
CA THR A 55 8.14 -7.25 8.58
C THR A 55 8.85 -8.55 8.99
N ASP A 56 8.41 -9.70 8.48
CA ASP A 56 9.01 -11.01 8.73
C ASP A 56 10.49 -11.07 8.32
N ARG A 57 10.84 -10.48 7.16
CA ARG A 57 12.23 -10.39 6.71
C ARG A 57 13.07 -9.55 7.65
N LEU A 58 12.58 -8.36 8.04
CA LEU A 58 13.29 -7.45 8.94
C LEU A 58 13.50 -8.07 10.33
N GLU A 59 12.49 -8.75 10.88
CA GLU A 59 12.61 -9.43 12.17
C GLU A 59 13.56 -10.63 12.10
N ARG A 60 13.55 -11.40 11.00
CA ARG A 60 14.56 -12.47 10.79
C ARG A 60 15.98 -11.91 10.70
N GLU A 61 16.18 -10.79 10.03
CA GLU A 61 17.49 -10.12 9.98
C GLU A 61 17.93 -9.61 11.35
N LYS A 62 17.01 -9.05 12.15
CA LYS A 62 17.29 -8.67 13.54
C LYS A 62 17.65 -9.88 14.40
N ALA A 63 16.91 -10.99 14.28
CA ALA A 63 17.18 -12.21 15.03
C ALA A 63 18.56 -12.79 14.67
N LYS A 64 18.92 -12.84 13.38
CA LYS A 64 20.26 -13.26 12.94
C LYS A 64 21.36 -12.38 13.54
N LYS A 65 21.19 -11.06 13.53
CA LYS A 65 22.15 -10.12 14.15
C LYS A 65 22.28 -10.28 15.67
N GLN A 66 21.22 -10.72 16.35
CA GLN A 66 21.26 -10.97 17.79
C GLN A 66 21.94 -12.30 18.15
N ILE A 67 21.83 -13.30 17.28
CA ILE A 67 22.42 -14.63 17.49
C ILE A 67 23.93 -14.64 17.16
N ASP A 68 24.41 -13.64 16.43
CA ASP A 68 25.80 -13.51 16.04
C ASP A 68 26.65 -12.70 17.05
N PHE A 69 27.65 -13.37 17.62
CA PHE A 69 28.91 -12.83 18.16
C PHE A 69 29.05 -12.31 19.60
N LYS A 70 28.03 -11.88 20.36
CA LYS A 70 28.31 -11.38 21.74
C LYS A 70 28.31 -12.45 22.83
N SER A 71 27.62 -13.58 22.63
CA SER A 71 27.38 -14.58 23.69
C SER A 71 27.75 -16.01 23.34
N MET A 72 28.16 -16.33 22.11
CA MET A 72 28.87 -17.58 21.84
C MET A 72 30.34 -17.48 22.29
N LYS A 73 30.56 -17.14 23.56
CA LYS A 73 31.59 -17.84 24.33
C LYS A 73 31.04 -19.24 24.54
N ILE A 74 31.11 -20.09 23.52
CA ILE A 74 30.95 -21.52 23.74
C ILE A 74 32.14 -21.87 24.62
N ALA A 75 31.88 -21.89 25.92
CA ALA A 75 32.83 -22.35 26.91
C ALA A 75 33.38 -23.67 26.41
N LYS A 76 34.71 -23.79 26.42
CA LYS A 76 35.46 -25.03 26.23
C LYS A 76 34.59 -26.22 26.66
N VAL A 77 34.12 -27.00 25.70
CA VAL A 77 33.89 -28.43 25.96
C VAL A 77 35.29 -29.02 25.97
N SER A 78 35.95 -28.84 27.11
CA SER A 78 37.09 -29.63 27.53
C SER A 78 36.52 -30.81 28.29
N GLU A 79 36.35 -31.92 27.58
CA GLU A 79 36.57 -33.29 28.03
C GLU A 79 37.11 -34.08 26.83
#